data_AF-A0A432ETU4-F1
#
_entry.id   AF-A0A432ETU4-F1
#
_cell.length_a   1.000
_cell.length_b   1.000
_cell.length_c   1.000
_cell.angle_alpha   90.00
_cell.angle_beta   90.00
_cell.angle_gamma   90.00
#
_symmetry.space_group_name_H-M   'P 1'
#
loop_
_entity.id
_entity.type
_entity.pdbx_description
1 polymer ?
#
loop_
_entity_poly.entity_id
_entity_poly.type
_entity_poly.pdbx_seq_one_letter_code
_entity_poly.pdbx_strand_id
1 'polypeptide(L)'
;MQSIRRYYEWLDLLNQIEDDRKTRIETGMSEMVSGGGILVGDPTTAAARQKVIDQIPEMEDYKSTSYSLATAEKLLDFKPISVVERISPRAIMYIAAELDSVTPAEGVVGMFEETYEPKKLWVIPGATHYDVYREDLKEQIWDMSVAWFKEYLRID
;
A
#
# COMPACT_ATOMS: atom_id res chain seq x y z
N MET A 1 0.06 9.97 -0.48
CA MET A 1 0.88 10.65 0.57
C MET A 1 0.37 12.04 0.93
N GLN A 2 -0.06 12.88 -0.01
CA GLN A 2 -0.67 14.18 0.33
C GLN A 2 -2.01 14.02 1.10
N SER A 3 -2.88 13.12 0.66
CA SER A 3 -4.23 12.92 1.23
C SER A 3 -4.26 12.47 2.70
N ILE A 4 -3.16 11.91 3.20
CA ILE A 4 -3.05 11.39 4.58
C ILE A 4 -2.37 12.40 5.54
N ARG A 5 -2.15 13.65 5.08
CA ARG A 5 -1.44 14.70 5.82
C ARG A 5 -2.24 15.98 5.86
N ARG A 6 -2.06 16.77 6.91
CA ARG A 6 -2.45 18.18 6.88
C ARG A 6 -1.58 18.91 5.85
N TYR A 7 -2.10 19.96 5.26
CA TYR A 7 -1.42 20.62 4.15
C TYR A 7 -0.02 21.16 4.51
N TYR A 8 0.18 21.67 5.73
CA TYR A 8 1.52 22.12 6.15
C TYR A 8 2.50 20.95 6.29
N GLU A 9 2.06 19.80 6.83
CA GLU A 9 2.90 18.59 6.96
C GLU A 9 3.30 18.04 5.59
N TRP A 10 2.43 18.22 4.59
CA TRP A 10 2.73 17.91 3.20
C TRP A 10 3.83 18.81 2.63
N LEU A 11 3.76 20.13 2.86
CA LEU A 11 4.81 21.06 2.44
C LEU A 11 6.13 20.79 3.16
N ASP A 12 6.09 20.48 4.45
CA ASP A 12 7.27 20.13 5.23
C ASP A 12 7.97 18.88 4.67
N LEU A 13 7.19 17.84 4.33
CA LEU A 13 7.74 16.63 3.69
C LEU A 13 8.39 16.94 2.33
N LEU A 14 7.78 17.79 1.51
CA LEU A 14 8.36 18.19 0.22
C LEU A 14 9.68 18.94 0.39
N ASN A 15 9.76 19.84 1.37
CA ASN A 15 11.01 20.55 1.68
C ASN A 15 12.10 19.60 2.19
N GLN A 16 11.76 18.67 3.09
CA GLN A 16 12.69 17.65 3.58
C GLN A 16 13.23 16.78 2.44
N ILE A 17 12.36 16.34 1.51
CA ILE A 17 12.77 15.56 0.33
C ILE A 17 13.75 16.36 -0.54
N GLU A 18 13.50 17.65 -0.74
CA GLU A 18 14.36 18.50 -1.57
C GLU A 18 15.73 18.75 -0.92
N ASP A 19 15.78 18.98 0.39
CA ASP A 19 17.03 19.15 1.13
C ASP A 19 17.84 17.84 1.22
N ASP A 20 17.16 16.70 1.40
CA ASP A 20 17.79 15.38 1.32
C ASP A 20 18.32 15.08 -0.08
N ARG A 21 17.62 15.50 -1.14
CA ARG A 21 18.11 15.36 -2.52
C ARG A 21 19.42 16.12 -2.73
N LYS A 22 19.53 17.37 -2.25
CA LYS A 22 20.80 18.14 -2.31
C LYS A 22 21.91 17.44 -1.56
N THR A 23 21.63 16.99 -0.33
CA THR A 23 22.58 16.24 0.51
C THR A 23 23.06 14.97 -0.19
N ARG A 24 22.17 14.21 -0.83
CA ARG A 24 22.51 13.00 -1.60
C ARG A 24 23.43 13.30 -2.78
N ILE A 25 23.21 14.41 -3.48
CA ILE A 25 24.06 14.81 -4.61
C ILE A 25 25.49 15.11 -4.12
N GLU A 26 25.63 15.77 -2.98
CA GLU A 26 26.94 16.16 -2.44
C GLU A 26 27.68 15.01 -1.76
N THR A 27 26.96 14.16 -1.04
CA THR A 27 27.55 13.20 -0.09
C THR A 27 27.32 11.73 -0.46
N GLY A 28 26.35 11.45 -1.34
CA GLY A 28 25.86 10.09 -1.59
C GLY A 28 25.03 9.49 -0.45
N MET A 29 24.76 10.23 0.63
CA MET A 29 24.01 9.78 1.80
C MET A 29 22.64 10.43 1.89
N SER A 30 21.67 9.72 2.48
CA SER A 30 20.30 10.18 2.70
C SER A 30 19.94 10.03 4.18
N GLU A 31 19.07 10.92 4.66
CA GLU A 31 18.54 10.83 6.01
C GLU A 31 17.72 9.54 6.20
N MET A 32 17.92 8.86 7.34
CA MET A 32 17.17 7.66 7.69
C MET A 32 15.99 8.03 8.60
N VAL A 33 14.78 7.75 8.15
CA VAL A 33 13.52 8.04 8.84
C VAL A 33 12.77 6.74 9.16
N SER A 34 11.90 6.75 10.17
CA SER A 34 11.00 5.62 10.43
C SER A 34 9.92 5.54 9.35
N GLY A 35 9.27 4.37 9.21
CA GLY A 35 8.13 4.22 8.28
C GLY A 35 7.03 5.27 8.52
N GLY A 36 6.74 5.59 9.79
CA GLY A 36 5.78 6.63 10.18
C GLY A 36 6.18 8.06 9.78
N GLY A 37 7.47 8.31 9.53
CA GLY A 37 7.95 9.58 8.98
C GLY A 37 7.53 9.78 7.53
N ILE A 38 7.45 8.69 6.75
CA ILE A 38 7.08 8.74 5.32
C ILE A 38 5.58 8.57 5.13
N LEU A 39 5.00 7.49 5.68
CA LEU A 39 3.59 7.15 5.59
C LEU A 39 2.93 7.33 6.95
N VAL A 40 1.96 8.24 7.03
CA VAL A 40 1.19 8.46 8.26
C VAL A 40 0.31 7.25 8.51
N GLY A 41 0.45 6.64 9.69
CA GLY A 41 -0.42 5.56 10.13
C GLY A 41 -1.82 6.07 10.47
N ASP A 42 -2.81 5.21 10.27
CA ASP A 42 -4.21 5.51 10.60
C ASP A 42 -4.63 4.78 11.89
N PRO A 43 -5.81 5.10 12.46
CA PRO A 43 -6.30 4.43 13.67
C PRO A 43 -6.48 2.92 13.50
N THR A 44 -6.82 2.43 12.30
CA THR A 44 -7.00 0.99 12.06
C THR A 44 -5.66 0.24 12.10
N THR A 45 -4.58 0.84 11.58
CA THR A 45 -3.21 0.34 11.73
C THR A 45 -2.79 0.25 13.19
N ALA A 46 -3.08 1.28 13.99
CA ALA A 46 -2.76 1.26 15.42
C ALA A 46 -3.49 0.13 16.16
N ALA A 47 -4.78 -0.07 15.89
CA ALA A 47 -5.57 -1.15 16.47
C ALA A 47 -5.09 -2.54 16.01
N ALA A 48 -4.74 -2.69 14.73
CA ALA A 48 -4.16 -3.93 14.20
C ALA A 48 -2.82 -4.25 14.86
N ARG A 49 -1.96 -3.24 15.04
CA ARG A 49 -0.69 -3.40 15.76
C ARG A 49 -0.90 -3.84 17.21
N GLN A 50 -1.87 -3.25 17.91
CA GLN A 50 -2.16 -3.65 19.30
C GLN A 50 -2.57 -5.13 19.38
N LYS A 51 -3.43 -5.61 18.46
CA LYS A 51 -3.80 -7.03 18.41
C LYS A 51 -2.60 -7.95 18.22
N VAL A 52 -1.60 -7.54 17.42
CA VAL A 52 -0.36 -8.30 17.25
C VAL A 52 0.44 -8.32 18.55
N ILE A 53 0.58 -7.19 19.23
CA ILE A 53 1.29 -7.11 20.53
C ILE A 53 0.60 -7.98 21.58
N ASP A 54 -0.74 -7.97 21.63
CA ASP A 54 -1.51 -8.79 22.58
C ASP A 54 -1.28 -10.29 22.36
N GLN A 55 -1.00 -10.71 21.12
CA GLN A 55 -0.72 -12.11 20.76
C GLN A 55 0.77 -12.47 20.88
N ILE A 56 1.65 -11.50 20.66
CA ILE A 56 3.12 -11.66 20.62
C ILE A 56 3.73 -10.50 21.42
N PRO A 57 3.78 -10.60 22.76
CA PRO A 57 4.25 -9.50 23.62
C PRO A 57 5.66 -9.01 23.28
N GLU A 58 6.53 -9.88 22.75
CA GLU A 58 7.87 -9.53 22.29
C GLU A 58 7.90 -8.48 21.17
N MET A 59 6.75 -8.24 20.51
CA MET A 59 6.60 -7.21 19.48
C MET A 59 6.36 -5.80 20.04
N GLU A 60 6.19 -5.63 21.35
CA GLU A 60 5.98 -4.32 21.98
C GLU A 60 7.14 -3.36 21.67
N ASP A 61 8.38 -3.86 21.82
CA ASP A 61 9.62 -3.12 21.56
C ASP A 61 10.08 -3.18 20.09
N TYR A 62 9.31 -3.82 19.20
CA TYR A 62 9.66 -3.92 17.80
C TYR A 62 9.69 -2.54 17.15
N LYS A 63 10.90 -2.13 16.71
CA LYS A 63 11.11 -0.94 15.89
C LYS A 63 11.07 -1.34 14.43
N SER A 64 10.15 -0.73 13.68
CA SER A 64 10.09 -0.89 12.23
C SER A 64 11.41 -0.50 11.58
N THR A 65 11.71 -1.13 10.45
CA THR A 65 12.81 -0.75 9.57
C THR A 65 12.83 0.76 9.31
N SER A 66 14.01 1.37 9.41
CA SER A 66 14.23 2.74 8.94
C SER A 66 14.44 2.75 7.43
N TYR A 67 13.92 3.77 6.77
CA TYR A 67 14.03 3.98 5.34
C TYR A 67 14.81 5.26 5.06
N SER A 68 15.58 5.29 3.99
CA SER A 68 16.15 6.54 3.49
C SER A 68 15.01 7.46 3.02
N LEU A 69 15.13 8.77 3.25
CA LEU A 69 14.15 9.77 2.82
C LEU A 69 14.00 9.84 1.29
N ALA A 70 15.01 9.37 0.54
CA ALA A 70 14.90 9.04 -0.89
C ALA A 70 13.71 8.12 -1.21
N THR A 71 13.30 7.25 -0.28
CA THR A 71 12.12 6.38 -0.44
C THR A 71 10.84 7.21 -0.57
N ALA A 72 10.72 8.30 0.20
CA ALA A 72 9.56 9.19 0.11
C ALA A 72 9.51 9.87 -1.27
N GLU A 73 10.64 10.34 -1.79
CA GLU A 73 10.73 10.84 -3.16
C GLU A 73 10.24 9.80 -4.18
N LYS A 74 10.72 8.55 -4.08
CA LYS A 74 10.32 7.49 -5.01
C LYS A 74 8.87 7.07 -4.90
N LEU A 75 8.28 7.14 -3.71
CA LEU A 75 6.85 6.91 -3.53
C LEU A 75 5.99 8.01 -4.18
N LEU A 76 6.50 9.24 -4.34
CA LEU A 76 5.83 10.29 -5.11
C LEU A 76 5.88 10.05 -6.62
N ASP A 77 7.00 9.52 -7.08
CA ASP A 77 7.21 9.19 -8.49
C ASP A 77 6.46 7.91 -8.90
N PHE A 78 6.22 7.00 -7.95
CA PHE A 78 5.59 5.71 -8.20
C PHE A 78 4.09 5.84 -8.46
N LYS A 79 3.70 5.75 -9.73
CA LYS A 79 2.32 5.85 -10.19
C LYS A 79 1.90 4.61 -10.98
N PRO A 80 1.47 3.52 -10.30
CA PRO A 80 1.05 2.28 -10.97
C PRO A 80 0.01 2.50 -12.07
N ILE A 81 -0.93 3.42 -11.84
CA ILE A 81 -2.00 3.74 -12.79
C ILE A 81 -1.51 4.23 -14.15
N SER A 82 -0.31 4.81 -14.25
CA SER A 82 0.20 5.31 -15.54
C SER A 82 0.84 4.22 -16.41
N VAL A 83 0.88 2.98 -15.93
CA VAL A 83 1.47 1.83 -16.64
C VAL A 83 0.62 0.55 -16.51
N VAL A 84 -0.51 0.61 -15.82
CA VAL A 84 -1.33 -0.57 -15.47
C VAL A 84 -1.96 -1.21 -16.70
N GLU A 85 -2.23 -0.41 -17.74
CA GLU A 85 -2.77 -0.85 -19.02
C GLU A 85 -1.86 -1.88 -19.72
N ARG A 86 -0.56 -1.86 -19.40
CA ARG A 86 0.48 -2.74 -19.99
C ARG A 86 0.46 -4.16 -19.42
N ILE A 87 -0.31 -4.40 -18.35
CA ILE A 87 -0.45 -5.74 -17.78
C ILE A 87 -1.16 -6.65 -18.79
N SER A 88 -2.21 -6.14 -19.41
CA SER A 88 -2.98 -6.85 -20.43
C SER A 88 -2.08 -7.27 -21.61
N PRO A 89 -2.30 -8.46 -22.19
CA PRO A 89 -3.42 -9.38 -21.97
C PRO A 89 -3.18 -10.40 -20.83
N ARG A 90 -2.21 -10.18 -19.93
CA ARG A 90 -2.07 -11.04 -18.75
C ARG A 90 -3.24 -10.79 -17.81
N ALA A 91 -3.86 -11.87 -17.34
CA ALA A 91 -5.01 -11.79 -16.47
C ALA A 91 -4.67 -11.12 -15.14
N ILE A 92 -5.52 -10.21 -14.68
CA ILE A 92 -5.38 -9.55 -13.38
C ILE A 92 -6.69 -9.54 -12.59
N MET A 93 -6.58 -9.79 -11.30
CA MET A 93 -7.69 -9.66 -10.36
C MET A 93 -7.31 -8.66 -9.28
N TYR A 94 -8.18 -7.68 -9.07
CA TYR A 94 -8.06 -6.67 -8.03
C TYR A 94 -9.00 -7.01 -6.86
N ILE A 95 -8.50 -6.85 -5.64
CA ILE A 95 -9.25 -7.00 -4.40
C ILE A 95 -9.00 -5.76 -3.57
N ALA A 96 -10.07 -5.06 -3.19
CA ALA A 96 -10.00 -3.83 -2.40
C ALA A 96 -10.97 -3.91 -1.22
N ALA A 97 -10.63 -3.29 -0.10
CA ALA A 97 -11.53 -3.08 1.02
C ALA A 97 -12.26 -1.73 0.85
N GLU A 98 -13.60 -1.71 0.93
CA GLU A 98 -14.41 -0.50 0.67
C GLU A 98 -14.01 0.70 1.55
N LEU A 99 -13.67 0.44 2.82
CA LEU A 99 -13.34 1.45 3.83
C LEU A 99 -11.83 1.47 4.14
N ASP A 100 -10.99 1.14 3.16
CA ASP A 100 -9.54 1.12 3.32
C ASP A 100 -8.96 2.56 3.41
N SER A 101 -8.50 2.94 4.60
CA SER A 101 -7.82 4.21 4.88
C SER A 101 -6.30 4.19 4.68
N VAL A 102 -5.71 3.02 4.43
CA VAL A 102 -4.27 2.83 4.20
C VAL A 102 -3.98 2.86 2.70
N THR A 103 -4.77 2.12 1.92
CA THR A 103 -4.75 2.03 0.46
C THR A 103 -6.16 2.23 -0.09
N PRO A 104 -6.61 3.48 -0.30
CA PRO A 104 -7.99 3.79 -0.69
C PRO A 104 -8.47 3.01 -1.92
N ALA A 105 -9.70 2.45 -1.81
CA ALA A 105 -10.30 1.60 -2.83
C ALA A 105 -10.43 2.30 -4.18
N GLU A 106 -10.63 3.61 -4.20
CA GLU A 106 -10.76 4.42 -5.41
C GLU A 106 -9.52 4.31 -6.30
N GLY A 107 -8.33 4.21 -5.70
CA GLY A 107 -7.09 3.99 -6.45
C GLY A 107 -7.07 2.63 -7.15
N VAL A 108 -7.62 1.59 -6.50
CA VAL A 108 -7.74 0.24 -7.07
C VAL A 108 -8.80 0.20 -8.17
N VAL A 109 -9.95 0.86 -7.97
CA VAL A 109 -11.01 0.97 -8.97
C VAL A 109 -10.49 1.70 -10.21
N GLY A 110 -9.78 2.82 -10.05
CA GLY A 110 -9.19 3.55 -11.17
C GLY A 110 -8.17 2.70 -11.95
N MET A 111 -7.34 1.91 -11.26
CA MET A 111 -6.46 0.95 -11.94
C MET A 111 -7.22 -0.13 -12.71
N PHE A 112 -8.32 -0.65 -12.16
CA PHE A 112 -9.16 -1.62 -12.86
C PHE A 112 -9.80 -1.04 -14.12
N GLU A 113 -10.22 0.22 -14.09
CA GLU A 113 -10.81 0.92 -15.25
C GLU A 113 -9.81 1.05 -16.40
N GLU A 114 -8.56 1.43 -16.10
CA GLU A 114 -7.48 1.58 -17.08
C GLU A 114 -6.92 0.26 -17.64
N THR A 115 -7.24 -0.88 -17.00
CA THR A 115 -6.74 -2.19 -17.44
C THR A 115 -7.65 -2.82 -18.50
N TYR A 116 -7.09 -3.58 -19.43
CA TYR A 116 -7.88 -4.34 -20.44
C TYR A 116 -8.07 -5.80 -20.03
N GLU A 117 -8.98 -6.50 -20.73
CA GLU A 117 -9.32 -7.90 -20.46
C GLU A 117 -8.12 -8.87 -20.64
N PRO A 118 -8.12 -10.01 -19.93
CA PRO A 118 -9.10 -10.44 -18.91
C PRO A 118 -8.84 -9.81 -17.54
N LYS A 119 -9.87 -9.16 -16.96
CA LYS A 119 -9.77 -8.49 -15.66
C LYS A 119 -10.94 -8.80 -14.73
N LYS A 120 -10.70 -8.74 -13.42
CA LYS A 120 -11.72 -8.89 -12.39
C LYS A 120 -11.48 -7.91 -11.24
N LEU A 121 -12.55 -7.41 -10.65
CA LEU A 121 -12.52 -6.57 -9.45
C LEU A 121 -13.49 -7.11 -8.41
N TRP A 122 -13.05 -7.16 -7.16
CA TRP A 122 -13.90 -7.30 -6.00
C TRP A 122 -13.60 -6.20 -4.98
N VAL A 123 -14.59 -5.35 -4.72
CA VAL A 123 -14.58 -4.41 -3.60
C VAL A 123 -15.37 -5.05 -2.46
N ILE A 124 -14.71 -5.32 -1.34
CA ILE A 124 -15.26 -6.02 -0.18
C ILE A 124 -16.07 -5.01 0.65
N PRO A 125 -17.42 -5.14 0.72
CA PRO A 125 -18.27 -4.16 1.38
C PRO A 125 -17.97 -4.08 2.88
N GLY A 126 -17.89 -2.86 3.42
CA GLY A 126 -17.70 -2.57 4.84
C GLY A 126 -16.34 -2.96 5.42
N ALA A 127 -15.42 -3.53 4.63
CA ALA A 127 -14.11 -3.95 5.10
C ALA A 127 -13.13 -2.76 5.16
N THR A 128 -12.34 -2.69 6.23
CA THR A 128 -11.14 -1.84 6.34
C THR A 128 -9.89 -2.61 5.88
N HIS A 129 -8.73 -1.93 5.79
CA HIS A 129 -7.48 -2.52 5.29
C HIS A 129 -7.14 -3.88 5.93
N TYR A 130 -7.26 -3.98 7.26
CA TYR A 130 -6.87 -5.17 7.99
C TYR A 130 -8.00 -6.21 8.14
N ASP A 131 -9.25 -5.86 7.78
CA ASP A 131 -10.36 -6.81 7.83
C ASP A 131 -10.19 -7.94 6.82
N VAL A 132 -9.45 -7.71 5.73
CA VAL A 132 -9.15 -8.73 4.70
C VAL A 132 -8.40 -9.96 5.25
N TYR A 133 -7.79 -9.83 6.44
CA TYR A 133 -7.09 -10.91 7.12
C TYR A 133 -7.98 -11.68 8.14
N ARG A 134 -9.22 -11.24 8.36
CA ARG A 134 -10.17 -11.99 9.20
C ARG A 134 -10.51 -13.32 8.54
N GLU A 135 -10.67 -14.37 9.34
CA GLU A 135 -10.82 -15.73 8.81
C GLU A 135 -11.99 -15.87 7.83
N ASP A 136 -13.13 -15.22 8.10
CA ASP A 136 -14.33 -15.28 7.26
C ASP A 136 -14.16 -14.62 5.88
N LEU A 137 -13.38 -13.53 5.78
CA LEU A 137 -13.09 -12.86 4.52
C LEU A 137 -11.91 -13.50 3.79
N LYS A 138 -10.89 -13.91 4.56
CA LYS A 138 -9.67 -14.53 4.06
C LYS A 138 -9.94 -15.80 3.27
N GLU A 139 -10.81 -16.68 3.74
CA GLU A 139 -11.21 -17.89 2.99
C GLU A 139 -11.86 -17.54 1.64
N GLN A 140 -12.76 -16.56 1.63
CA GLN A 140 -13.43 -16.11 0.39
C GLN A 140 -12.42 -15.48 -0.60
N ILE A 141 -11.51 -14.64 -0.11
CA ILE A 141 -10.43 -14.04 -0.91
C ILE A 141 -9.56 -15.13 -1.55
N TRP A 142 -9.19 -16.15 -0.77
CA TRP A 142 -8.38 -17.26 -1.26
C TRP A 142 -9.11 -18.09 -2.32
N ASP A 143 -10.35 -18.48 -2.07
CA ASP A 143 -11.13 -19.27 -3.03
C ASP A 143 -11.28 -18.55 -4.37
N MET A 144 -11.58 -17.24 -4.34
CA MET A 144 -11.70 -16.43 -5.54
C MET A 144 -10.35 -16.28 -6.27
N SER A 145 -9.26 -16.09 -5.53
CA SER A 145 -7.91 -15.96 -6.09
C SER A 145 -7.45 -17.27 -6.74
N VAL A 146 -7.67 -18.40 -6.07
CA VAL A 146 -7.33 -19.74 -6.58
C VAL A 146 -8.16 -20.08 -7.81
N ALA A 147 -9.46 -19.76 -7.83
CA ALA A 147 -10.29 -19.93 -9.00
C ALA A 147 -9.77 -19.12 -10.20
N TRP A 148 -9.39 -17.86 -9.98
CA TRP A 148 -8.79 -17.01 -11.01
C TRP A 148 -7.48 -17.58 -11.56
N PHE A 149 -6.58 -18.02 -10.67
CA PHE A 149 -5.35 -18.67 -11.09
C PHE A 149 -5.61 -19.95 -11.87
N LYS A 150 -6.54 -20.82 -11.44
CA LYS A 150 -6.88 -22.04 -12.20
C LYS A 150 -7.39 -21.74 -13.61
N GLU A 151 -8.08 -20.62 -13.80
CA GLU A 151 -8.62 -20.21 -15.09
C GLU A 151 -7.54 -19.64 -16.03
N TYR A 152 -6.63 -18.81 -15.51
CA TYR A 152 -5.72 -18.01 -16.34
C TYR A 152 -4.23 -18.34 -16.21
N LEU A 153 -3.80 -19.00 -15.13
CA LEU A 153 -2.42 -19.45 -14.96
C LEU A 153 -2.28 -20.86 -15.53
N ARG A 154 -1.81 -20.94 -16.77
CA ARG A 154 -1.41 -22.23 -17.36
C ARG A 154 -0.07 -22.63 -16.76
N ILE A 155 -0.06 -23.74 -16.04
CA ILE A 155 1.18 -24.42 -15.62
C ILE A 155 1.40 -25.51 -16.67
N ASP A 156 2.40 -25.31 -17.52
CA ASP A 156 2.94 -26.32 -18.43
C ASP A 156 3.85 -27.32 -17.71
#